data_AF-A0A818KRL1-F1
#
_entry.id   AF-A0A818KRL1-F1
#
_cell.length_a   1.000
_cell.length_b   1.000
_cell.length_c   1.000
_cell.angle_alpha   90.00
_cell.angle_beta   90.00
_cell.angle_gamma   90.00
#
_symmetry.space_group_name_H-M   'P 1'
#
loop_
_entity.id
_entity.type
_entity.pdbx_description
1 polymer ?
#
loop_
_entity_poly.entity_id
_entity_poly.type
_entity_poly.pdbx_seq_one_letter_code
_entity_poly.pdbx_strand_id
1 'polypeptide(L)'
;LVSNNVVYNTGWASFFQHYGANNTIINNVFARASLNPPSQPDDDNPDGDIHIGLAETHTSLTFTRNIIYDTFQGANHSAYKSELKVIAPFSNNVYYNPYGTTLLFGPQQTSFIEWQKTGQDNDSMIADPLFIGNVNQCDFFTIQSDSPAAKLGFANITKLSKWTPGCDTNDDNDNNQFYHW
;
A
#
# COMPACT_ATOMS: atom_id res chain seq x y z
N LEU A 1 14.22 -8.22 3.82
CA LEU A 1 14.03 -7.51 2.54
C LEU A 1 12.72 -7.98 1.93
N VAL A 2 11.84 -7.04 1.58
CA VAL A 2 10.59 -7.30 0.85
C VAL A 2 10.62 -6.40 -0.38
N SER A 3 10.72 -6.99 -1.58
CA SER A 3 10.91 -6.20 -2.79
C SER A 3 10.34 -6.84 -4.03
N ASN A 4 9.93 -5.99 -4.99
CA ASN A 4 9.43 -6.39 -6.31
C ASN A 4 8.15 -7.24 -6.25
N ASN A 5 7.27 -6.95 -5.28
CA ASN A 5 5.99 -7.62 -5.15
C ASN A 5 4.86 -6.73 -5.65
N VAL A 6 3.85 -7.35 -6.26
CA VAL A 6 2.54 -6.75 -6.49
C VAL A 6 1.57 -7.45 -5.53
N VAL A 7 1.04 -6.71 -4.57
CA VAL A 7 0.10 -7.18 -3.56
C VAL A 7 -1.22 -6.45 -3.78
N TYR A 8 -2.30 -7.19 -3.97
CA TYR A 8 -3.61 -6.59 -4.18
C TYR A 8 -4.76 -7.40 -3.59
N ASN A 9 -5.93 -6.77 -3.46
CA ASN A 9 -7.14 -7.37 -2.91
C ASN A 9 -6.93 -7.93 -1.50
N THR A 10 -6.45 -7.09 -0.60
CA THR A 10 -6.29 -7.49 0.80
C THR A 10 -7.49 -7.02 1.61
N GLY A 11 -7.97 -7.88 2.51
CA GLY A 11 -9.12 -7.56 3.38
C GLY A 11 -8.79 -6.51 4.44
N TRP A 12 -7.52 -6.45 4.88
CA TRP A 12 -6.97 -5.50 5.85
C TRP A 12 -5.81 -4.72 5.20
N ALA A 13 -4.77 -4.35 5.95
CA ALA A 13 -3.55 -3.77 5.37
C ALA A 13 -2.87 -4.73 4.40
N SER A 14 -2.35 -4.20 3.30
CA SER A 14 -1.55 -4.97 2.33
C SER A 14 -0.16 -5.30 2.85
N PHE A 15 0.33 -4.55 3.83
CA PHE A 15 1.50 -4.88 4.61
C PHE A 15 1.25 -4.59 6.08
N PHE A 16 1.41 -5.61 6.92
CA PHE A 16 1.32 -5.50 8.36
C PHE A 16 2.62 -6.04 8.98
N GLN A 17 3.26 -5.23 9.83
CA GLN A 17 4.36 -5.69 10.66
C GLN A 17 4.00 -5.55 12.13
N HIS A 18 4.06 -6.65 12.88
CA HIS A 18 3.95 -6.60 14.34
C HIS A 18 5.32 -6.30 14.96
N TYR A 19 6.24 -7.27 14.91
CA TYR A 19 7.64 -7.14 15.37
C TYR A 19 8.60 -7.15 14.18
N GLY A 20 9.75 -6.49 14.30
CA GLY A 20 10.81 -6.58 13.29
C GLY A 20 11.86 -5.48 13.40
N ALA A 21 13.07 -5.78 12.93
CA ALA A 21 14.20 -4.86 12.98
C ALA A 21 14.88 -4.71 11.63
N ASN A 22 15.14 -3.47 11.22
CA ASN A 22 15.92 -3.11 10.04
C ASN A 22 15.44 -3.77 8.74
N ASN A 23 14.12 -3.93 8.60
CA ASN A 23 13.55 -4.40 7.34
C ASN A 23 13.68 -3.34 6.24
N THR A 24 13.81 -3.77 5.00
CA THR A 24 13.73 -2.87 3.84
C THR A 24 12.57 -3.31 2.98
N ILE A 25 11.60 -2.43 2.80
CA ILE A 25 10.41 -2.63 1.99
C ILE A 25 10.55 -1.71 0.78
N ILE A 26 10.86 -2.29 -0.37
CA ILE A 26 11.32 -1.52 -1.53
C ILE A 26 10.81 -2.01 -2.86
N ASN A 27 10.38 -1.10 -3.74
CA ASN A 27 9.93 -1.45 -5.09
C ASN A 27 8.75 -2.42 -5.11
N ASN A 28 7.76 -2.22 -4.25
CA ASN A 28 6.53 -2.99 -4.22
C ASN A 28 5.34 -2.13 -4.66
N VAL A 29 4.30 -2.78 -5.17
CA VAL A 29 2.98 -2.19 -5.32
C VAL A 29 2.06 -2.82 -4.30
N PHE A 30 1.40 -1.99 -3.50
CA PHE A 30 0.32 -2.37 -2.61
C PHE A 30 -0.94 -1.68 -3.13
N ALA A 31 -1.92 -2.46 -3.59
CA ALA A 31 -3.10 -1.94 -4.26
C ALA A 31 -4.37 -2.51 -3.65
N ARG A 32 -5.47 -1.74 -3.59
CA ARG A 32 -6.78 -2.26 -3.19
C ARG A 32 -6.73 -2.99 -1.83
N ALA A 33 -6.24 -2.29 -0.81
CA ALA A 33 -6.24 -2.77 0.56
C ALA A 33 -7.59 -2.50 1.24
N SER A 34 -7.78 -3.06 2.44
CA SER A 34 -8.92 -2.77 3.32
C SER A 34 -10.30 -3.05 2.68
N LEU A 35 -10.41 -4.15 1.93
CA LEU A 35 -11.66 -4.49 1.23
C LEU A 35 -12.74 -5.12 2.11
N ASN A 36 -12.36 -5.72 3.25
CA ASN A 36 -13.32 -6.44 4.08
C ASN A 36 -13.95 -5.48 5.10
N PRO A 37 -15.26 -5.55 5.36
CA PRO A 37 -15.83 -4.88 6.52
C PRO A 37 -15.29 -5.50 7.83
N PRO A 38 -15.37 -4.78 8.96
CA PRO A 38 -15.15 -5.38 10.28
C PRO A 38 -16.05 -6.61 10.47
N SER A 39 -15.54 -7.63 11.17
CA SER A 39 -16.26 -8.91 11.30
C SER A 39 -17.48 -8.79 12.21
N GLN A 40 -17.42 -7.91 13.21
CA GLN A 40 -18.53 -7.51 14.07
C GLN A 40 -18.73 -5.98 14.05
N PRO A 41 -19.93 -5.46 14.36
CA PRO A 41 -20.19 -4.01 14.38
C PRO A 41 -19.30 -3.20 15.34
N ASP A 42 -18.74 -3.86 16.34
CA ASP A 42 -17.86 -3.30 17.38
C ASP A 42 -16.37 -3.61 17.15
N ASP A 43 -16.02 -4.37 16.10
CA ASP A 43 -14.63 -4.59 15.72
C ASP A 43 -14.03 -3.33 15.08
N ASP A 44 -12.70 -3.22 15.18
CA ASP A 44 -11.96 -2.16 14.51
C ASP A 44 -12.14 -2.25 12.99
N ASN A 45 -12.23 -1.07 12.35
CA ASN A 45 -12.16 -0.98 10.90
C ASN A 45 -10.78 -1.47 10.39
N PRO A 46 -10.71 -1.92 9.13
CA PRO A 46 -9.46 -2.23 8.46
C PRO A 46 -8.38 -1.14 8.63
N ASP A 47 -7.13 -1.58 8.71
CA ASP A 47 -5.98 -0.75 9.07
C ASP A 47 -5.45 0.21 7.98
N GLY A 48 -6.15 0.30 6.86
CA GLY A 48 -5.71 1.08 5.70
C GLY A 48 -4.80 0.28 4.77
N ASP A 49 -3.78 0.92 4.23
CA ASP A 49 -2.87 0.29 3.26
C ASP A 49 -1.67 -0.40 3.94
N ILE A 50 -1.01 0.28 4.87
CA ILE A 50 0.22 -0.16 5.54
C ILE A 50 0.11 0.04 7.07
N HIS A 51 0.44 -0.99 7.85
CA HIS A 51 0.39 -0.92 9.31
C HIS A 51 1.67 -1.47 9.99
N ILE A 52 2.19 -0.74 10.97
CA ILE A 52 3.18 -1.22 11.94
C ILE A 52 2.60 -1.20 13.35
N GLY A 53 2.30 -2.37 13.90
CA GLY A 53 1.51 -2.53 15.11
C GLY A 53 2.26 -2.43 16.45
N LEU A 54 3.59 -2.48 16.47
CA LEU A 54 4.36 -2.29 17.72
C LEU A 54 5.60 -1.42 17.52
N ALA A 55 5.84 -0.56 18.50
CA ALA A 55 7.04 0.26 18.60
C ALA A 55 8.16 -0.48 19.34
N GLU A 56 9.34 -0.48 18.75
CA GLU A 56 10.57 -1.01 19.33
C GLU A 56 11.64 0.10 19.39
N THR A 57 12.72 -0.11 20.16
CA THR A 57 13.76 0.92 20.38
C THR A 57 14.76 1.04 19.22
N HIS A 58 14.48 0.40 18.09
CA HIS A 58 15.31 0.37 16.89
C HIS A 58 14.47 0.66 15.65
N THR A 59 15.14 0.94 14.53
CA THR A 59 14.47 1.04 13.23
C THR A 59 13.71 -0.25 12.94
N SER A 60 12.40 -0.11 12.72
CA SER A 60 11.51 -1.19 12.36
C SER A 60 11.71 -1.57 10.89
N LEU A 61 11.49 -0.59 10.01
CA LEU A 61 11.69 -0.75 8.57
C LEU A 61 12.07 0.58 7.90
N THR A 62 12.67 0.47 6.72
CA THR A 62 12.79 1.54 5.74
C THR A 62 11.83 1.25 4.59
N PHE A 63 10.92 2.19 4.31
CA PHE A 63 9.89 2.07 3.27
C PHE A 63 10.21 3.02 2.11
N THR A 64 10.62 2.49 0.98
CA THR A 64 11.07 3.35 -0.13
C THR A 64 10.76 2.82 -1.52
N ARG A 65 10.52 3.72 -2.48
CA ARG A 65 10.23 3.35 -3.88
C ARG A 65 9.05 2.40 -4.02
N ASN A 66 8.04 2.52 -3.17
CA ASN A 66 6.82 1.72 -3.30
C ASN A 66 5.70 2.56 -3.92
N ILE A 67 4.71 1.87 -4.48
CA ILE A 67 3.45 2.48 -4.94
C ILE A 67 2.33 1.98 -4.03
N ILE A 68 1.59 2.90 -3.43
CA ILE A 68 0.30 2.64 -2.78
C ILE A 68 -0.80 3.08 -3.74
N TYR A 69 -1.59 2.12 -4.22
CA TYR A 69 -2.76 2.36 -5.07
C TYR A 69 -4.02 2.06 -4.25
N ASP A 70 -4.44 3.05 -3.49
CA ASP A 70 -5.62 2.97 -2.63
C ASP A 70 -6.90 3.09 -3.47
N THR A 71 -7.95 2.37 -3.10
CA THR A 71 -9.25 2.40 -3.79
C THR A 71 -10.43 2.65 -2.86
N PHE A 72 -10.18 3.07 -1.63
CA PHE A 72 -11.24 3.47 -0.71
C PHE A 72 -12.05 4.64 -1.29
N GLN A 73 -13.36 4.68 -1.02
CA GLN A 73 -14.29 5.70 -1.57
C GLN A 73 -14.98 6.56 -0.49
N GLY A 74 -14.44 6.59 0.73
CA GLY A 74 -14.91 7.49 1.78
C GLY A 74 -14.11 8.79 1.86
N ALA A 75 -14.36 9.56 2.93
CA ALA A 75 -13.72 10.87 3.12
C ALA A 75 -12.20 10.76 3.36
N ASN A 76 -11.79 9.87 4.26
CA ASN A 76 -10.41 9.68 4.67
C ASN A 76 -10.05 8.19 4.69
N HIS A 77 -8.82 7.85 4.33
CA HIS A 77 -8.27 6.50 4.45
C HIS A 77 -6.81 6.55 4.90
N SER A 78 -6.33 5.52 5.58
CA SER A 78 -4.96 5.49 6.08
C SER A 78 -4.03 4.89 5.03
N ALA A 79 -3.11 5.68 4.48
CA ALA A 79 -2.02 5.15 3.66
C ALA A 79 -0.94 4.51 4.54
N TYR A 80 -0.75 5.03 5.75
CA TYR A 80 0.17 4.48 6.73
C TYR A 80 -0.34 4.73 8.16
N LYS A 81 -0.45 3.64 8.93
CA LYS A 81 -0.80 3.63 10.36
C LYS A 81 0.32 2.98 11.16
N SER A 82 0.55 3.48 12.37
CA SER A 82 1.47 2.86 13.31
C SER A 82 1.16 3.22 14.75
N GLU A 83 1.71 2.46 15.68
CA GLU A 83 1.78 2.84 17.09
C GLU A 83 2.69 4.06 17.32
N LEU A 84 2.47 4.75 18.44
CA LEU A 84 3.32 5.86 18.86
C LEU A 84 4.77 5.40 19.02
N LYS A 85 5.72 6.23 18.58
CA LYS A 85 7.18 6.03 18.69
C LYS A 85 7.78 4.95 17.78
N VAL A 86 7.04 4.40 16.82
CA VAL A 86 7.63 3.57 15.76
C VAL A 86 8.69 4.36 15.00
N ILE A 87 9.86 3.75 14.82
CA ILE A 87 10.97 4.31 14.03
C ILE A 87 10.94 3.66 12.65
N ALA A 88 10.38 4.36 11.66
CA ALA A 88 10.33 3.89 10.28
C ALA A 88 10.55 5.05 9.30
N PRO A 89 11.68 5.11 8.59
CA PRO A 89 11.90 6.11 7.54
C PRO A 89 11.13 5.80 6.25
N PHE A 90 10.51 6.83 5.68
CA PHE A 90 9.81 6.75 4.40
C PHE A 90 10.44 7.71 3.37
N SER A 91 10.63 7.27 2.13
CA SER A 91 11.11 8.13 1.04
C SER A 91 10.81 7.59 -0.36
N ASN A 92 10.72 8.46 -1.38
CA ASN A 92 10.59 8.07 -2.79
C ASN A 92 9.38 7.19 -3.12
N ASN A 93 8.30 7.27 -2.34
CA ASN A 93 7.06 6.54 -2.55
C ASN A 93 6.06 7.35 -3.38
N VAL A 94 5.15 6.64 -4.05
CA VAL A 94 3.99 7.23 -4.71
C VAL A 94 2.72 6.72 -4.05
N TYR A 95 1.84 7.63 -3.67
CA TYR A 95 0.53 7.32 -3.12
C TYR A 95 -0.55 7.84 -4.08
N TYR A 96 -1.59 7.05 -4.31
CA TYR A 96 -2.64 7.45 -5.21
C TYR A 96 -3.96 6.80 -4.82
N ASN A 97 -5.01 7.62 -4.80
CA ASN A 97 -6.38 7.16 -4.77
C ASN A 97 -7.12 7.78 -5.97
N PRO A 98 -7.68 6.97 -6.90
CA PRO A 98 -8.32 7.46 -8.12
C PRO A 98 -9.67 8.15 -7.87
N TYR A 99 -10.24 8.01 -6.67
CA TYR A 99 -11.50 8.60 -6.25
C TYR A 99 -11.33 9.91 -5.47
N GLY A 100 -10.09 10.35 -5.24
CA GLY A 100 -9.79 11.60 -4.55
C GLY A 100 -10.00 11.55 -3.03
N THR A 101 -10.07 10.35 -2.45
CA THR A 101 -10.06 10.17 -0.99
C THR A 101 -8.79 10.76 -0.39
N THR A 102 -8.95 11.42 0.76
CA THR A 102 -7.81 11.98 1.49
C THR A 102 -7.03 10.86 2.17
N LEU A 103 -5.74 10.76 1.86
CA LEU A 103 -4.84 9.81 2.50
C LEU A 103 -4.20 10.40 3.77
N LEU A 104 -4.23 9.61 4.85
CA LEU A 104 -3.70 9.95 6.16
C LEU A 104 -2.45 9.11 6.49
N PHE A 105 -1.56 9.70 7.30
CA PHE A 105 -0.23 9.17 7.55
C PHE A 105 0.14 9.21 9.04
N GLY A 106 0.87 8.18 9.47
CA GLY A 106 1.54 8.11 10.76
C GLY A 106 0.60 7.88 11.95
N PRO A 107 1.14 7.82 13.17
CA PRO A 107 0.35 7.51 14.37
C PRO A 107 -0.72 8.57 14.68
N GLN A 108 -0.54 9.82 14.24
CA GLN A 108 -1.52 10.89 14.42
C GLN A 108 -2.55 10.97 13.29
N GLN A 109 -2.48 10.10 12.28
CA GLN A 109 -3.39 10.08 11.12
C GLN A 109 -3.53 11.48 10.50
N THR A 110 -2.40 12.06 10.13
CA THR A 110 -2.28 13.44 9.66
C THR A 110 -2.21 13.52 8.14
N SER A 111 -2.40 14.72 7.56
CA SER A 111 -2.26 14.93 6.12
C SER A 111 -0.83 14.70 5.65
N PHE A 112 -0.64 14.42 4.36
CA PHE A 112 0.68 14.21 3.77
C PHE A 112 1.64 15.39 3.99
N ILE A 113 1.15 16.64 3.88
CA ILE A 113 1.97 17.84 4.11
C ILE A 113 2.46 17.91 5.55
N GLU A 114 1.58 17.62 6.51
CA GLU A 114 1.94 17.61 7.93
C GLU A 114 2.89 16.44 8.26
N TRP A 115 2.72 15.29 7.60
CA TRP A 115 3.66 14.18 7.68
C TRP A 115 5.06 14.59 7.19
N GLN A 116 5.13 15.26 6.05
CA GLN A 116 6.38 15.80 5.49
C GLN A 116 7.06 16.82 6.41
N LYS A 117 6.29 17.67 7.11
CA LYS A 117 6.84 18.60 8.11
C LYS A 117 7.52 17.91 9.29
N THR A 118 7.25 16.64 9.54
CA THR A 118 7.98 15.86 10.56
C THR A 118 9.39 15.42 10.11
N GLY A 119 9.74 15.69 8.85
CA GLY A 119 11.00 15.26 8.22
C GLY A 119 10.90 13.93 7.47
N GLN A 120 9.72 13.33 7.43
CA GLN A 120 9.46 12.04 6.79
C GLN A 120 8.98 12.20 5.34
N ASP A 121 9.33 11.28 4.45
CA ASP A 121 8.67 11.13 3.15
C ASP A 121 8.70 12.38 2.24
N ASN A 122 9.70 13.25 2.44
CA ASN A 122 9.86 14.51 1.70
C ASN A 122 10.16 14.31 0.21
N ASP A 123 10.72 13.16 -0.16
CA ASP A 123 11.04 12.80 -1.55
C ASP A 123 9.90 12.00 -2.22
N SER A 124 8.74 11.92 -1.58
CA SER A 124 7.56 11.18 -2.04
C SER A 124 6.48 12.11 -2.55
N MET A 125 5.45 11.56 -3.20
CA MET A 125 4.34 12.36 -3.69
C MET A 125 3.02 11.62 -3.75
N ILE A 126 1.92 12.39 -3.68
CA ILE A 126 0.59 11.93 -4.06
C ILE A 126 0.39 12.24 -5.54
N ALA A 127 0.39 11.22 -6.40
CA ALA A 127 0.23 11.37 -7.85
C ALA A 127 -0.17 10.04 -8.51
N ASP A 128 -0.85 10.10 -9.66
CA ASP A 128 -1.15 8.91 -10.46
C ASP A 128 0.16 8.20 -10.88
N PRO A 129 0.36 6.91 -10.55
CA PRO A 129 1.55 6.15 -10.94
C PRO A 129 1.61 5.84 -12.45
N LEU A 130 0.53 6.10 -13.21
CA LEU A 130 0.42 5.86 -14.65
C LEU A 130 0.73 4.41 -15.04
N PHE A 131 0.00 3.47 -14.43
CA PHE A 131 0.07 2.06 -14.83
C PHE A 131 -0.28 1.89 -16.32
N ILE A 132 0.50 1.07 -17.03
CA ILE A 132 0.21 0.66 -18.41
C ILE A 132 -0.80 -0.49 -18.42
N GLY A 133 -0.70 -1.37 -17.41
CA GLY A 133 -1.64 -2.45 -17.18
C GLY A 133 -3.06 -1.94 -16.89
N ASN A 134 -4.05 -2.78 -17.20
CA ASN A 134 -5.44 -2.47 -16.86
C ASN A 134 -5.67 -2.64 -15.34
N VAL A 135 -5.71 -1.53 -14.62
CA VAL A 135 -5.93 -1.50 -13.15
C VAL A 135 -7.28 -2.10 -12.72
N ASN A 136 -8.31 -2.06 -13.58
CA ASN A 136 -9.60 -2.71 -13.34
C ASN A 136 -9.53 -4.25 -13.50
N GLN A 137 -8.39 -4.77 -13.93
CA GLN A 137 -8.06 -6.19 -14.01
C GLN A 137 -6.88 -6.54 -13.09
N CYS A 138 -6.55 -5.64 -12.16
CA CYS A 138 -5.50 -5.79 -11.15
C CYS A 138 -4.10 -5.97 -11.75
N ASP A 139 -3.90 -5.38 -12.92
CA ASP A 139 -2.62 -5.37 -13.61
C ASP A 139 -1.78 -4.16 -13.17
N PHE A 140 -1.00 -4.34 -12.11
CA PHE A 140 -0.16 -3.30 -11.51
C PHE A 140 1.35 -3.54 -11.70
N PHE A 141 1.75 -4.23 -12.78
CA PHE A 141 3.14 -4.66 -12.96
C PHE A 141 4.04 -3.62 -13.61
N THR A 142 3.45 -2.78 -14.47
CA THR A 142 4.21 -1.87 -15.33
C THR A 142 3.64 -0.46 -15.33
N ILE A 143 4.53 0.52 -15.28
CA ILE A 143 4.23 1.96 -15.34
C ILE A 143 4.84 2.60 -16.59
N GLN A 144 4.30 3.75 -16.97
CA GLN A 144 4.90 4.59 -18.01
C GLN A 144 6.30 5.05 -17.60
N SER A 145 7.22 5.16 -18.57
CA SER A 145 8.63 5.48 -18.30
C SER A 145 8.86 6.89 -17.76
N ASP A 146 7.95 7.82 -18.02
CA ASP A 146 7.97 9.22 -17.57
C ASP A 146 7.04 9.48 -16.37
N SER A 147 6.49 8.41 -15.79
CA SER A 147 5.58 8.47 -14.64
C SER A 147 6.25 9.04 -13.38
N PRO A 148 5.44 9.55 -12.42
CA PRO A 148 5.93 9.94 -11.10
C PRO A 148 6.74 8.85 -10.40
N ALA A 149 6.26 7.61 -10.43
CA ALA A 149 6.93 6.48 -9.77
C ALA A 149 8.28 6.15 -10.43
N ALA A 150 8.35 6.19 -11.77
CA ALA A 150 9.62 5.98 -12.49
C ALA A 150 10.66 7.06 -12.14
N LYS A 151 10.23 8.33 -12.00
CA LYS A 151 11.12 9.44 -11.57
C LYS A 151 11.69 9.25 -10.17
N LEU A 152 10.94 8.59 -9.28
CA LEU A 152 11.39 8.24 -7.93
C LEU A 152 12.17 6.92 -7.88
N GLY A 153 12.40 6.29 -9.04
CA GLY A 153 13.24 5.11 -9.18
C GLY A 153 12.50 3.78 -9.01
N PHE A 154 11.17 3.77 -9.07
CA PHE A 154 10.42 2.52 -9.18
C PHE A 154 10.77 1.82 -10.49
N ALA A 155 11.02 0.51 -10.41
CA ALA A 155 11.28 -0.36 -11.53
C ALA A 155 10.09 -1.30 -11.76
N ASN A 156 9.69 -1.46 -13.02
CA ASN A 156 8.65 -2.41 -13.41
C ASN A 156 8.90 -3.80 -12.81
N ILE A 157 7.83 -4.43 -12.34
CA ILE A 157 7.87 -5.76 -11.74
C ILE A 157 7.58 -6.79 -12.83
N THR A 158 8.34 -7.89 -12.84
CA THR A 158 8.14 -8.95 -13.83
C THR A 158 6.78 -9.63 -13.61
N LYS A 159 5.88 -9.46 -14.58
CA LYS A 159 4.64 -10.22 -14.65
C LYS A 159 4.94 -11.66 -15.09
N LEU A 160 4.55 -12.62 -14.26
CA LEU A 160 4.71 -14.05 -14.59
C LEU A 160 3.73 -14.46 -15.69
N SER A 161 4.13 -15.35 -16.60
CA SER A 161 3.29 -15.83 -17.70
C SER A 161 2.02 -16.55 -17.24
N LYS A 162 2.01 -17.06 -16.01
CA LYS A 162 0.87 -17.73 -15.37
C LYS A 162 -0.12 -16.78 -14.70
N TRP A 163 0.25 -15.51 -14.52
CA TRP A 163 -0.64 -14.54 -13.88
C TRP A 163 -1.92 -14.36 -14.70
N THR A 164 -3.07 -14.40 -14.02
CA THR A 164 -4.38 -14.20 -14.61
C THR A 164 -4.96 -12.85 -14.19
N PRO A 165 -5.56 -12.08 -15.11
CA PRO A 165 -6.25 -10.85 -14.79
C PRO A 165 -7.50 -11.09 -13.95
N GLY A 166 -7.86 -10.11 -13.12
CA GLY A 166 -9.09 -10.13 -12.32
C GLY A 166 -8.91 -9.40 -10.99
N CYS A 167 -9.88 -8.54 -10.67
CA CYS A 167 -9.97 -7.86 -9.38
C CYS A 167 -11.09 -8.41 -8.50
N ASP A 168 -11.77 -9.47 -8.94
CA ASP A 168 -12.88 -10.05 -8.21
C ASP A 168 -12.37 -10.64 -6.90
N THR A 169 -13.07 -10.34 -5.81
CA THR A 169 -12.89 -11.00 -4.51
C THR A 169 -13.94 -12.11 -4.45
N ASN A 170 -13.53 -13.34 -4.19
CA ASN A 170 -14.36 -14.56 -4.30
C ASN A 170 -15.47 -14.67 -3.21
N ASP A 171 -16.22 -13.60 -2.93
CA ASP A 171 -17.36 -13.64 -2.00
C ASP A 171 -18.63 -14.25 -2.63
N ASP A 172 -18.56 -14.68 -3.90
CA ASP A 172 -19.56 -15.57 -4.47
C ASP A 172 -19.44 -16.94 -3.80
N ASN A 173 -20.48 -17.32 -3.06
CA ASN A 173 -20.69 -18.56 -2.30
C ASN A 173 -20.67 -19.86 -3.15
N ASP A 174 -19.93 -19.92 -4.25
CA ASP A 174 -19.73 -21.15 -5.00
C ASP A 174 -18.43 -21.83 -4.53
N ASN A 175 -18.61 -23.00 -3.90
CA ASN A 175 -17.61 -23.90 -3.31
C ASN A 175 -16.52 -24.44 -4.26
N ASN A 176 -16.11 -23.69 -5.27
CA ASN A 176 -14.97 -24.05 -6.11
C ASN A 176 -13.76 -23.21 -5.72
N GLN A 177 -12.90 -23.79 -4.89
CA GLN A 177 -11.56 -23.27 -4.64
C GLN A 177 -10.80 -23.15 -5.96
N PHE A 178 -10.61 -21.94 -6.44
CA PHE A 178 -9.67 -21.64 -7.51
C PHE A 178 -8.49 -20.87 -6.92
N TYR A 179 -7.36 -21.56 -6.80
CA TYR A 179 -6.09 -20.92 -6.50
C TYR A 179 -5.66 -20.11 -7.73
N HIS A 180 -5.60 -18.78 -7.60
CA HIS A 180 -4.83 -17.95 -8.53
C HIS A 180 -3.36 -18.08 -8.14
N TRP A 181 -2.57 -18.73 -8.98
CA TRP A 181 -1.13 -18.95 -8.79
C TRP A 181 -0.31 -18.33 -9.92
#